data_AF-A0A1G2YNI8-F1
#
_entry.id   AF-A0A1G2YNI8-F1
#
_cell.length_a   1.000
_cell.length_b   1.000
_cell.length_c   1.000
_cell.angle_alpha   90.00
_cell.angle_beta   90.00
_cell.angle_gamma   90.00
#
_symmetry.space_group_name_H-M   'P 1'
#
loop_
_entity.id
_entity.type
_entity.pdbx_description
1 polymer ?
#
loop_
_entity_poly.entity_id
_entity_poly.type
_entity_poly.pdbx_seq_one_letter_code
_entity_poly.pdbx_strand_id
1 'polypeptide(L)'
;MLVLTVSGSAFALSPNAFMGTIDSDWATGGNWTNGAAPTTEDVSIRAAAVIAPSTAAFSNILRVGNGVYGASEVGSIVINGSLTTRYDIRIAEQPGVNGTVTVNAGAILDNRTSAAVGEFGVGYGGTGTLNVYGIVYTKSMDITNWYSPGTSIGTVNVFAGGVVVDQGRLTVGGSESWGGNGSLVIYPGGSFSCGDNWNSKLQSWIDRGAIRTIPGALLIVTNNSGNPGKTFTAKVIPQIASEPSPAISVMINDSMPVLSWKAGINAISHDIYFGTDINKIATAHRLAGDFNNDRTVNITDLSIFLEQWLAAPTAGVLSADFDASGDVDFNDFARLAGNWQASADSESKSNQTDTGYIVSQELTPGETYYWRVDEISNFGDVIIGDIWSFIYNGMNPKIALDAYYIAPNAHSAVTPASGLILDWWSARHQAILNRVGQGNVDLIFIGDSITHGWDVSGVDVWQQYYADRNAVNMGFNGDRTQHVLWRLNNGEIMGISPKLAIIMIGTNNAYGWNTAIETSEGIIAICKVLRNKLPQTKILILAIFPRFDTQTGAPSSAAMREINAEASKRASVVADNQWIYYMDINDQFLDENGALLVDLMPDLLHPGASGYHVEAEKIEPMVKKLMGENN
;
A
#
# COMPACT_ATOMS: atom_id res chain seq x y z
N MET A 1 -2.84 -39.40 -7.05
CA MET A 1 -3.81 -38.70 -6.17
C MET A 1 -4.74 -39.77 -5.60
N LEU A 2 -4.48 -40.24 -4.38
CA LEU A 2 -5.42 -41.10 -3.64
C LEU A 2 -5.81 -40.33 -2.39
N VAL A 3 -7.05 -39.83 -2.38
CA VAL A 3 -7.69 -39.20 -1.22
C VAL A 3 -8.42 -40.32 -0.49
N LEU A 4 -8.02 -40.64 0.74
CA LEU A 4 -8.78 -41.53 1.61
C LEU A 4 -9.39 -40.70 2.75
N THR A 5 -10.62 -40.28 2.51
CA THR A 5 -11.52 -39.72 3.53
C THR A 5 -12.31 -40.87 4.13
N VAL A 6 -12.25 -41.08 5.44
CA VAL A 6 -13.21 -41.95 6.13
C VAL A 6 -13.70 -41.26 7.40
N SER A 7 -14.97 -40.86 7.37
CA SER A 7 -15.75 -40.42 8.53
C SER A 7 -16.68 -41.54 8.97
N GLY A 8 -16.58 -42.01 10.23
CA GLY A 8 -17.55 -42.95 10.82
C GLY A 8 -16.93 -44.02 11.74
N SER A 9 -17.69 -44.40 12.77
CA SER A 9 -17.31 -45.09 14.02
C SER A 9 -16.95 -46.60 13.97
N ALA A 10 -16.00 -46.98 14.86
CA ALA A 10 -15.68 -48.30 15.47
C ALA A 10 -15.04 -49.43 14.62
N PHE A 11 -13.95 -50.08 15.09
CA PHE A 11 -13.45 -51.37 14.57
C PHE A 11 -12.65 -52.24 15.58
N ALA A 12 -12.72 -53.58 15.43
CA ALA A 12 -12.04 -54.65 16.19
C ALA A 12 -11.31 -55.65 15.24
N LEU A 13 -10.37 -56.49 15.74
CA LEU A 13 -9.49 -57.39 14.95
C LEU A 13 -9.61 -58.90 15.24
N SER A 14 -9.24 -59.72 14.24
CA SER A 14 -9.09 -61.19 14.29
C SER A 14 -7.74 -61.65 13.66
N PRO A 15 -7.11 -62.75 14.10
CA PRO A 15 -5.64 -62.93 14.09
C PRO A 15 -4.99 -63.56 12.84
N ASN A 16 -5.70 -63.81 11.73
CA ASN A 16 -5.23 -64.77 10.71
C ASN A 16 -4.77 -64.19 9.34
N ALA A 17 -4.37 -62.92 9.23
CA ALA A 17 -4.12 -62.29 7.92
C ALA A 17 -2.73 -61.65 7.72
N PHE A 18 -1.64 -62.32 8.11
CA PHE A 18 -0.28 -61.82 7.84
C PHE A 18 0.62 -62.90 7.21
N MET A 19 0.79 -62.85 5.89
CA MET A 19 1.81 -63.60 5.15
C MET A 19 2.16 -62.90 3.82
N GLY A 20 3.12 -61.97 3.81
CA GLY A 20 3.60 -61.33 2.57
C GLY A 20 4.87 -60.49 2.78
N THR A 21 5.85 -60.64 1.88
CA THR A 21 7.21 -60.07 1.96
C THR A 21 7.53 -59.05 0.85
N ILE A 22 6.54 -58.39 0.23
CA ILE A 22 6.78 -57.46 -0.91
C ILE A 22 5.91 -56.17 -0.85
N ASP A 23 6.53 -55.05 -1.27
CA ASP A 23 6.17 -53.61 -1.24
C ASP A 23 4.75 -53.17 -1.67
N SER A 24 3.90 -54.06 -2.21
CA SER A 24 2.52 -53.70 -2.58
C SER A 24 1.56 -53.60 -1.39
N ASP A 25 1.96 -54.08 -0.22
CA ASP A 25 1.09 -54.23 0.95
C ASP A 25 0.91 -52.94 1.77
N TRP A 26 1.80 -51.95 1.65
CA TRP A 26 1.74 -50.73 2.45
C TRP A 26 0.71 -49.70 1.96
N ALA A 27 0.27 -49.84 0.71
CA ALA A 27 -0.76 -49.02 0.06
C ALA A 27 -2.17 -49.64 0.12
N THR A 28 -2.30 -50.90 0.55
CA THR A 28 -3.58 -51.59 0.69
C THR A 28 -4.15 -51.34 2.08
N GLY A 29 -5.31 -50.66 2.14
CA GLY A 29 -5.97 -50.23 3.38
C GLY A 29 -6.28 -51.35 4.41
N GLY A 30 -6.14 -52.63 4.03
CA GLY A 30 -6.27 -53.77 4.94
C GLY A 30 -5.12 -53.94 5.94
N ASN A 31 -3.94 -53.38 5.68
CA ASN A 31 -2.75 -53.54 6.55
C ASN A 31 -2.64 -52.48 7.66
N TRP A 32 -3.57 -51.53 7.69
CA TRP A 32 -3.64 -50.43 8.66
C TRP A 32 -4.94 -50.48 9.49
N THR A 33 -5.44 -51.68 9.75
CA THR A 33 -6.63 -51.91 10.58
C THR A 33 -6.35 -51.74 12.08
N ASN A 34 -7.40 -51.37 12.82
CA ASN A 34 -7.34 -50.92 14.21
C ASN A 34 -6.72 -51.94 15.20
N GLY A 35 -5.49 -51.72 15.66
CA GLY A 35 -4.83 -52.53 16.69
C GLY A 35 -3.66 -53.40 16.22
N ALA A 36 -3.25 -53.30 14.94
CA ALA A 36 -2.04 -53.96 14.43
C ALA A 36 -0.94 -52.92 14.13
N ALA A 37 0.28 -53.20 14.61
CA ALA A 37 1.49 -52.45 14.30
C ALA A 37 2.33 -53.21 13.25
N PRO A 38 2.90 -52.53 12.24
CA PRO A 38 3.87 -53.17 11.36
C PRO A 38 5.08 -53.65 12.17
N THR A 39 5.46 -54.92 12.02
CA THR A 39 6.60 -55.54 12.73
C THR A 39 7.92 -55.50 11.95
N THR A 40 7.96 -54.82 10.80
CA THR A 40 9.16 -54.69 9.97
C THR A 40 10.07 -53.57 10.48
N GLU A 41 11.38 -53.73 10.39
CA GLU A 41 12.40 -52.91 11.07
C GLU A 41 12.26 -51.39 10.92
N ASP A 42 11.61 -50.87 9.88
CA ASP A 42 11.41 -49.45 9.62
C ASP A 42 10.06 -49.16 8.92
N VAL A 43 9.42 -48.02 9.20
CA VAL A 43 8.17 -47.58 8.54
C VAL A 43 8.40 -46.27 7.79
N SER A 44 8.01 -46.20 6.51
CA SER A 44 8.13 -44.97 5.69
C SER A 44 6.78 -44.55 5.10
N ILE A 45 6.39 -43.30 5.34
CA ILE A 45 5.17 -42.66 4.82
C ILE A 45 5.54 -41.80 3.60
N ARG A 46 4.98 -42.15 2.43
CA ARG A 46 5.28 -41.53 1.12
C ARG A 46 4.10 -40.77 0.48
N ALA A 47 2.96 -40.73 1.16
CA ALA A 47 1.74 -40.04 0.76
C ALA A 47 0.97 -39.58 2.00
N ALA A 48 -0.16 -38.89 1.84
CA ALA A 48 -0.97 -38.43 2.98
C ALA A 48 -1.59 -39.63 3.75
N ALA A 49 -1.36 -39.68 5.06
CA ALA A 49 -1.90 -40.66 5.99
C ALA A 49 -2.63 -39.96 7.15
N VAL A 50 -3.64 -40.62 7.76
CA VAL A 50 -4.39 -40.10 8.91
C VAL A 50 -4.45 -41.13 10.03
N ILE A 51 -4.10 -40.75 11.26
CA ILE A 51 -4.23 -41.58 12.48
C ILE A 51 -5.45 -41.11 13.27
N ALA A 52 -6.48 -41.97 13.40
CA ALA A 52 -7.77 -41.60 14.01
C ALA A 52 -8.03 -42.20 15.43
N PRO A 53 -7.74 -43.48 15.74
CA PRO A 53 -7.69 -43.98 17.12
C PRO A 53 -6.23 -44.17 17.62
N SER A 54 -6.04 -44.36 18.93
CA SER A 54 -4.72 -44.52 19.55
C SER A 54 -3.95 -45.74 19.01
N THR A 55 -2.78 -45.51 18.42
CA THR A 55 -1.87 -46.52 17.86
C THR A 55 -0.59 -46.61 18.69
N ALA A 56 -0.14 -47.82 19.02
CA ALA A 56 1.09 -48.07 19.77
C ALA A 56 2.03 -49.02 19.03
N ALA A 57 3.31 -48.64 19.02
CA ALA A 57 4.48 -49.35 18.49
C ALA A 57 4.70 -49.29 16.97
N PHE A 58 5.88 -48.78 16.59
CA PHE A 58 6.56 -49.03 15.32
C PHE A 58 7.93 -49.63 15.66
N SER A 59 8.58 -50.29 14.71
CA SER A 59 9.99 -50.69 14.84
C SER A 59 10.94 -49.53 14.45
N ASN A 60 12.18 -49.59 14.97
CA ASN A 60 13.35 -48.70 14.90
C ASN A 60 13.23 -47.22 14.48
N ILE A 61 12.58 -46.84 13.38
CA ILE A 61 12.41 -45.44 12.95
C ILE A 61 11.11 -45.27 12.11
N LEU A 62 10.27 -44.31 12.48
CA LEU A 62 9.17 -43.82 11.65
C LEU A 62 9.64 -42.66 10.76
N ARG A 63 9.53 -42.81 9.45
CA ARG A 63 9.92 -41.79 8.47
C ARG A 63 8.71 -41.18 7.77
N VAL A 64 8.71 -39.86 7.64
CA VAL A 64 7.69 -39.10 6.90
C VAL A 64 8.40 -38.33 5.80
N GLY A 65 8.27 -38.80 4.56
CA GLY A 65 9.11 -38.36 3.43
C GLY A 65 10.51 -38.96 3.52
N ASN A 66 10.80 -40.00 2.73
CA ASN A 66 12.06 -40.75 2.74
C ASN A 66 12.57 -41.01 1.32
N GLY A 67 13.80 -40.60 1.00
CA GLY A 67 14.33 -40.62 -0.37
C GLY A 67 15.01 -41.93 -0.82
N VAL A 68 14.92 -43.03 -0.05
CA VAL A 68 15.63 -44.31 -0.34
C VAL A 68 15.36 -44.83 -1.77
N TYR A 69 14.33 -44.34 -2.45
CA TYR A 69 13.96 -44.73 -3.82
C TYR A 69 13.80 -43.56 -4.82
N GLY A 70 14.18 -42.33 -4.48
CA GLY A 70 14.17 -41.17 -5.41
C GLY A 70 13.97 -39.79 -4.76
N ALA A 71 14.54 -38.74 -5.39
CA ALA A 71 14.67 -37.37 -4.86
C ALA A 71 13.42 -36.46 -5.01
N SER A 72 12.20 -37.01 -5.00
CA SER A 72 10.97 -36.20 -5.17
C SER A 72 9.77 -36.66 -4.32
N GLU A 73 10.02 -37.46 -3.28
CA GLU A 73 8.95 -37.99 -2.44
C GLU A 73 8.39 -36.95 -1.46
N VAL A 74 7.05 -36.89 -1.37
CA VAL A 74 6.30 -36.03 -0.44
C VAL A 74 5.49 -36.91 0.51
N GLY A 75 5.94 -37.03 1.76
CA GLY A 75 5.22 -37.75 2.81
C GLY A 75 4.41 -36.80 3.69
N SER A 76 3.17 -37.16 4.02
CA SER A 76 2.37 -36.38 4.97
C SER A 76 1.60 -37.28 5.93
N ILE A 77 1.53 -36.90 7.20
CA ILE A 77 0.72 -37.60 8.20
C ILE A 77 -0.06 -36.60 9.05
N VAL A 78 -1.34 -36.89 9.28
CA VAL A 78 -2.22 -36.14 10.17
C VAL A 78 -2.60 -37.03 11.35
N ILE A 79 -2.40 -36.55 12.57
CA ILE A 79 -2.63 -37.29 13.81
C ILE A 79 -3.81 -36.65 14.53
N ASN A 80 -4.97 -37.30 14.46
CA ASN A 80 -6.19 -36.92 15.18
C ASN A 80 -6.35 -37.72 16.50
N GLY A 81 -5.78 -38.94 16.59
CA GLY A 81 -5.71 -39.77 17.80
C GLY A 81 -4.36 -39.68 18.53
N SER A 82 -3.94 -40.74 19.24
CA SER A 82 -2.61 -40.75 19.90
C SER A 82 -1.63 -41.69 19.21
N LEU A 83 -0.41 -41.24 18.97
CA LEU A 83 0.70 -42.00 18.43
C LEU A 83 1.76 -42.21 19.50
N THR A 84 1.85 -43.42 20.05
CA THR A 84 2.90 -43.75 21.02
C THR A 84 4.05 -44.45 20.33
N THR A 85 5.21 -43.79 20.31
CA THR A 85 6.46 -44.34 19.75
C THR A 85 7.44 -44.76 20.86
N ARG A 86 8.24 -45.79 20.58
CA ARG A 86 9.41 -46.18 21.39
C ARG A 86 10.73 -45.92 20.64
N TYR A 87 10.66 -45.22 19.52
CA TYR A 87 11.71 -45.12 18.52
C TYR A 87 11.68 -43.76 17.80
N ASP A 88 12.66 -43.51 16.94
CA ASP A 88 12.83 -42.22 16.26
C ASP A 88 11.66 -41.89 15.35
N ILE A 89 11.38 -40.59 15.23
CA ILE A 89 10.52 -40.04 14.19
C ILE A 89 11.39 -39.10 13.36
N ARG A 90 11.47 -39.32 12.04
CA ARG A 90 12.25 -38.50 11.12
C ARG A 90 11.35 -37.92 10.04
N ILE A 91 11.25 -36.60 10.00
CA ILE A 91 10.52 -35.86 8.98
C ILE A 91 11.53 -35.35 7.96
N ALA A 92 11.37 -35.78 6.69
CA ALA A 92 12.28 -35.47 5.59
C ALA A 92 13.74 -35.87 5.89
N GLU A 93 14.01 -37.17 5.92
CA GLU A 93 15.32 -37.70 6.33
C GLU A 93 16.44 -37.43 5.32
N GLN A 94 16.13 -37.24 4.04
CA GLN A 94 17.11 -37.21 2.96
C GLN A 94 17.03 -35.94 2.10
N PRO A 95 18.09 -35.57 1.37
CA PRO A 95 18.06 -34.43 0.45
C PRO A 95 16.96 -34.54 -0.61
N GLY A 96 16.28 -33.43 -0.88
CA GLY A 96 15.25 -33.34 -1.93
C GLY A 96 13.89 -33.97 -1.60
N VAL A 97 13.69 -34.52 -0.40
CA VAL A 97 12.36 -34.99 0.05
C VAL A 97 11.66 -34.01 0.96
N ASN A 98 10.32 -34.04 0.89
CA ASN A 98 9.45 -33.22 1.73
C ASN A 98 8.65 -34.11 2.68
N GLY A 99 8.58 -33.70 3.95
CA GLY A 99 7.85 -34.41 4.99
C GLY A 99 6.98 -33.46 5.80
N THR A 100 5.74 -33.81 6.07
CA THR A 100 4.86 -33.02 6.95
C THR A 100 4.13 -33.89 7.95
N VAL A 101 4.27 -33.57 9.24
CA VAL A 101 3.48 -34.15 10.32
C VAL A 101 2.55 -33.07 10.88
N THR A 102 1.26 -33.33 10.96
CA THR A 102 0.29 -32.44 11.61
C THR A 102 -0.38 -33.16 12.77
N VAL A 103 -0.17 -32.69 14.00
CA VAL A 103 -0.85 -33.18 15.21
C VAL A 103 -2.03 -32.28 15.48
N ASN A 104 -3.25 -32.73 15.18
CA ASN A 104 -4.47 -31.94 15.27
C ASN A 104 -5.06 -31.99 16.69
N ALA A 105 -6.14 -32.74 16.96
CA ALA A 105 -6.63 -32.98 18.33
C ALA A 105 -5.87 -34.12 19.07
N GLY A 106 -4.89 -34.72 18.39
CA GLY A 106 -4.19 -35.91 18.83
C GLY A 106 -2.99 -35.67 19.73
N ALA A 107 -2.23 -36.74 19.98
CA ALA A 107 -0.96 -36.67 20.69
C ALA A 107 0.14 -37.50 20.01
N ILE A 108 1.39 -37.04 20.05
CA ILE A 108 2.56 -37.92 19.91
C ILE A 108 3.14 -38.12 21.31
N LEU A 109 3.33 -39.37 21.70
CA LEU A 109 3.84 -39.75 23.02
C LEU A 109 5.11 -40.60 22.85
N ASP A 110 6.24 -40.01 23.20
CA ASP A 110 7.51 -40.73 23.27
C ASP A 110 7.64 -41.50 24.60
N ASN A 111 7.43 -42.82 24.54
CA ASN A 111 7.45 -43.72 25.70
C ASN A 111 8.81 -44.43 25.88
N ARG A 112 9.91 -43.82 25.43
CA ARG A 112 11.26 -44.34 25.65
C ARG A 112 11.70 -44.21 27.10
N THR A 113 12.46 -45.19 27.57
CA THR A 113 12.98 -45.23 28.95
C THR A 113 14.27 -44.42 29.14
N SER A 114 14.97 -44.02 28.07
CA SER A 114 16.21 -43.24 28.12
C SER A 114 16.20 -42.05 27.17
N ALA A 115 16.68 -40.88 27.60
CA ALA A 115 16.82 -39.69 26.76
C ALA A 115 17.97 -39.77 25.72
N ALA A 116 18.90 -40.70 25.91
CA ALA A 116 20.08 -40.87 25.05
C ALA A 116 19.83 -41.69 23.77
N VAL A 117 18.69 -42.39 23.68
CA VAL A 117 18.41 -43.32 22.58
C VAL A 117 17.22 -42.78 21.79
N GLY A 118 17.55 -41.84 20.91
CA GLY A 118 16.76 -41.52 19.75
C GLY A 118 16.06 -40.16 19.74
N GLU A 119 15.65 -39.76 18.54
CA GLU A 119 15.50 -38.36 18.13
C GLU A 119 14.18 -38.16 17.39
N PHE A 120 13.45 -37.12 17.77
CA PHE A 120 12.42 -36.54 16.91
C PHE A 120 13.09 -35.53 15.99
N GLY A 121 13.44 -35.96 14.78
CA GLY A 121 14.14 -35.18 13.78
C GLY A 121 13.17 -34.48 12.82
N VAL A 122 13.26 -33.16 12.72
CA VAL A 122 12.48 -32.36 11.76
C VAL A 122 13.42 -31.70 10.76
N GLY A 123 13.28 -32.06 9.48
CA GLY A 123 14.16 -31.57 8.41
C GLY A 123 15.56 -32.18 8.49
N TYR A 124 15.66 -33.48 8.75
CA TYR A 124 16.93 -34.15 9.04
C TYR A 124 17.90 -34.14 7.84
N GLY A 125 17.38 -34.24 6.61
CA GLY A 125 18.15 -34.11 5.36
C GLY A 125 17.42 -33.39 4.23
N GLY A 126 16.10 -33.22 4.30
CA GLY A 126 15.26 -32.50 3.32
C GLY A 126 14.42 -31.39 3.96
N THR A 127 13.24 -31.09 3.42
CA THR A 127 12.33 -30.09 3.98
C THR A 127 11.26 -30.75 4.85
N GLY A 128 11.43 -30.65 6.17
CA GLY A 128 10.54 -31.25 7.15
C GLY A 128 9.72 -30.20 7.91
N THR A 129 8.42 -30.47 8.08
CA THR A 129 7.52 -29.61 8.84
C THR A 129 6.72 -30.41 9.87
N LEU A 130 6.66 -29.89 11.10
CA LEU A 130 5.80 -30.38 12.17
C LEU A 130 4.82 -29.26 12.57
N ASN A 131 3.52 -29.51 12.43
CA ASN A 131 2.45 -28.61 12.86
C ASN A 131 1.75 -29.19 14.09
N VAL A 132 1.65 -28.43 15.19
CA VAL A 132 1.14 -28.91 16.47
C VAL A 132 -0.04 -28.05 16.94
N TYR A 133 -1.24 -28.61 16.87
CA TYR A 133 -2.46 -28.10 17.53
C TYR A 133 -2.82 -28.92 18.78
N GLY A 134 -2.31 -30.16 18.87
CA GLY A 134 -2.54 -31.09 19.96
C GLY A 134 -1.31 -31.19 20.86
N ILE A 135 -0.91 -32.41 21.22
CA ILE A 135 0.18 -32.64 22.19
C ILE A 135 1.35 -33.38 21.54
N VAL A 136 2.58 -32.94 21.76
CA VAL A 136 3.80 -33.67 21.39
C VAL A 136 4.70 -33.79 22.60
N TYR A 137 4.85 -35.00 23.12
CA TYR A 137 5.83 -35.34 24.15
C TYR A 137 7.01 -36.05 23.51
N THR A 138 8.21 -35.48 23.61
CA THR A 138 9.46 -36.05 23.10
C THR A 138 10.50 -36.18 24.21
N LYS A 139 11.45 -37.10 24.06
CA LYS A 139 12.63 -37.19 24.92
C LYS A 139 13.81 -36.36 24.41
N SER A 140 13.95 -36.24 23.10
CA SER A 140 14.92 -35.38 22.44
C SER A 140 14.33 -34.92 21.11
N MET A 141 14.48 -33.64 20.79
CA MET A 141 14.03 -33.03 19.54
C MET A 141 15.20 -32.33 18.86
N ASP A 142 15.40 -32.62 17.58
CA ASP A 142 16.36 -31.93 16.75
C ASP A 142 15.64 -31.34 15.52
N ILE A 143 15.80 -30.04 15.35
CA ILE A 143 15.26 -29.24 14.24
C ILE A 143 16.47 -28.85 13.40
N THR A 144 16.94 -29.78 12.58
CA THR A 144 18.36 -29.93 12.24
C THR A 144 18.74 -29.43 10.83
N ASN A 145 20.06 -29.32 10.61
CA ASN A 145 20.76 -29.32 9.32
C ASN A 145 21.95 -30.32 9.30
N TRP A 146 21.82 -31.43 10.04
CA TRP A 146 22.95 -32.32 10.38
C TRP A 146 23.49 -33.12 9.19
N TYR A 147 22.59 -33.57 8.30
CA TYR A 147 22.97 -34.50 7.22
C TYR A 147 23.39 -33.79 5.92
N SER A 148 22.96 -32.54 5.68
CA SER A 148 23.25 -31.80 4.44
C SER A 148 23.27 -30.28 4.63
N PRO A 149 24.33 -29.74 5.28
CA PRO A 149 24.48 -28.33 5.63
C PRO A 149 24.33 -27.39 4.43
N GLY A 150 23.10 -26.90 4.21
CA GLY A 150 22.78 -25.94 3.14
C GLY A 150 21.50 -26.23 2.36
N THR A 151 20.91 -27.43 2.50
CA THR A 151 19.70 -27.81 1.76
C THR A 151 18.56 -28.35 2.61
N SER A 152 18.84 -28.83 3.83
CA SER A 152 17.79 -29.31 4.73
C SER A 152 17.17 -28.17 5.54
N ILE A 153 15.86 -28.20 5.69
CA ILE A 153 15.05 -27.17 6.36
C ILE A 153 14.12 -27.87 7.34
N GLY A 154 14.24 -27.56 8.63
CA GLY A 154 13.38 -28.08 9.68
C GLY A 154 12.48 -26.97 10.23
N THR A 155 11.17 -27.20 10.29
CA THR A 155 10.23 -26.22 10.89
C THR A 155 9.25 -26.89 11.83
N VAL A 156 9.19 -26.42 13.07
CA VAL A 156 8.18 -26.80 14.05
C VAL A 156 7.28 -25.61 14.35
N ASN A 157 5.98 -25.74 14.09
CA ASN A 157 4.95 -24.74 14.37
C ASN A 157 4.07 -25.22 15.52
N VAL A 158 3.98 -24.44 16.60
CA VAL A 158 3.12 -24.71 17.76
C VAL A 158 1.96 -23.72 17.76
N PHE A 159 0.78 -24.18 17.35
CA PHE A 159 -0.43 -23.38 17.19
C PHE A 159 -1.22 -23.23 18.50
N ALA A 160 -2.30 -22.43 18.47
CA ALA A 160 -3.21 -22.26 19.61
C ALA A 160 -3.74 -23.62 20.12
N GLY A 161 -3.59 -23.88 21.42
CA GLY A 161 -3.94 -25.17 22.05
C GLY A 161 -2.86 -26.25 21.91
N GLY A 162 -1.85 -26.02 21.06
CA GLY A 162 -0.72 -26.90 20.86
C GLY A 162 0.26 -26.89 22.04
N VAL A 163 0.71 -28.07 22.44
CA VAL A 163 1.67 -28.26 23.54
C VAL A 163 2.80 -29.17 23.07
N VAL A 164 4.03 -28.68 23.12
CA VAL A 164 5.23 -29.49 22.90
C VAL A 164 6.03 -29.54 24.19
N VAL A 165 6.34 -30.75 24.65
CA VAL A 165 7.16 -30.99 25.84
C VAL A 165 8.31 -31.90 25.45
N ASP A 166 9.50 -31.31 25.33
CA ASP A 166 10.74 -32.03 25.12
C ASP A 166 11.44 -32.28 26.48
N GLN A 167 11.58 -33.54 26.87
CA GLN A 167 12.07 -33.87 28.22
C GLN A 167 13.61 -33.98 28.31
N GLY A 168 14.32 -33.77 27.22
CA GLY A 168 15.77 -33.93 27.15
C GLY A 168 16.39 -32.92 26.20
N ARG A 169 17.10 -33.39 25.17
CA ARG A 169 17.94 -32.53 24.31
C ARG A 169 17.12 -31.85 23.23
N LEU A 170 17.09 -30.52 23.26
CA LEU A 170 16.66 -29.68 22.14
C LEU A 170 17.86 -29.18 21.32
N THR A 171 17.79 -29.28 19.99
CA THR A 171 18.70 -28.59 19.06
C THR A 171 17.88 -27.87 17.98
N VAL A 172 18.18 -26.60 17.72
CA VAL A 172 17.50 -25.79 16.69
C VAL A 172 18.52 -25.13 15.76
N GLY A 173 18.60 -25.61 14.52
CA GLY A 173 19.50 -25.07 13.49
C GLY A 173 20.99 -25.37 13.72
N GLY A 174 21.32 -26.52 14.32
CA GLY A 174 22.70 -27.00 14.53
C GLY A 174 23.57 -26.14 15.47
N SER A 175 24.87 -26.43 15.54
CA SER A 175 25.84 -25.62 16.28
C SER A 175 26.14 -24.27 15.59
N GLU A 176 26.43 -23.23 16.37
CA GLU A 176 26.67 -21.84 15.90
C GLU A 176 27.69 -21.73 14.75
N SER A 177 28.67 -22.62 14.68
CA SER A 177 29.70 -22.65 13.65
C SER A 177 29.23 -23.17 12.27
N TRP A 178 28.01 -23.67 12.15
CA TRP A 178 27.54 -24.40 10.95
C TRP A 178 26.26 -23.85 10.31
N GLY A 179 25.65 -22.79 10.87
CA GLY A 179 24.58 -22.01 10.22
C GLY A 179 23.36 -22.82 9.71
N GLY A 180 22.65 -23.56 10.59
CA GLY A 180 21.51 -24.38 10.18
C GLY A 180 20.17 -23.64 9.97
N ASN A 181 19.36 -24.13 9.03
CA ASN A 181 18.01 -23.62 8.67
C ASN A 181 16.89 -24.30 9.50
N GLY A 182 17.10 -24.43 10.81
CA GLY A 182 16.09 -24.96 11.72
C GLY A 182 15.25 -23.85 12.34
N SER A 183 13.93 -24.02 12.42
CA SER A 183 13.02 -23.03 12.98
C SER A 183 11.99 -23.64 13.93
N LEU A 184 11.87 -23.07 15.13
CA LEU A 184 10.79 -23.31 16.08
C LEU A 184 9.93 -22.04 16.19
N VAL A 185 8.65 -22.15 15.86
CA VAL A 185 7.69 -21.05 15.79
C VAL A 185 6.53 -21.32 16.73
N ILE A 186 6.26 -20.40 17.67
CA ILE A 186 5.17 -20.54 18.63
C ILE A 186 4.14 -19.43 18.37
N TYR A 187 2.90 -19.84 18.08
CA TYR A 187 1.76 -18.96 17.80
C TYR A 187 0.99 -18.66 19.11
N PRO A 188 0.13 -17.62 19.13
CA PRO A 188 -0.62 -17.24 20.32
C PRO A 188 -1.46 -18.40 20.85
N GLY A 189 -1.37 -18.67 22.16
CA GLY A 189 -2.04 -19.81 22.80
C GLY A 189 -1.35 -21.18 22.63
N GLY A 190 -0.21 -21.26 21.93
CA GLY A 190 0.65 -22.44 21.90
C GLY A 190 1.69 -22.42 23.03
N SER A 191 2.24 -23.58 23.39
CA SER A 191 3.26 -23.71 24.42
C SER A 191 4.34 -24.74 24.07
N PHE A 192 5.59 -24.40 24.39
CA PHE A 192 6.74 -25.28 24.24
C PHE A 192 7.53 -25.28 25.56
N SER A 193 7.98 -26.46 26.00
CA SER A 193 8.93 -26.63 27.09
C SER A 193 10.03 -27.63 26.74
N CYS A 194 11.25 -27.38 27.23
CA CYS A 194 12.38 -28.30 27.10
C CYS A 194 13.08 -28.56 28.46
N GLY A 195 13.70 -29.73 28.61
CA GLY A 195 14.31 -30.20 29.86
C GLY A 195 15.80 -29.89 30.04
N ASP A 196 16.65 -30.20 29.05
CA ASP A 196 18.10 -30.06 29.13
C ASP A 196 18.65 -29.34 27.87
N ASN A 197 19.22 -28.15 28.06
CA ASN A 197 19.79 -27.38 26.98
C ASN A 197 21.30 -27.57 26.95
N TRP A 198 21.87 -27.88 25.79
CA TRP A 198 23.31 -27.80 25.60
C TRP A 198 23.80 -26.40 26.01
N ASN A 199 24.62 -26.37 27.07
CA ASN A 199 25.62 -25.34 27.36
C ASN A 199 25.25 -23.92 26.88
N SER A 200 24.25 -23.27 27.49
CA SER A 200 23.93 -21.84 27.27
C SER A 200 23.53 -21.43 25.83
N LYS A 201 23.20 -22.36 24.92
CA LYS A 201 22.91 -22.05 23.49
C LYS A 201 21.48 -21.61 23.18
N LEU A 202 20.56 -21.81 24.12
CA LEU A 202 19.16 -21.43 23.94
C LEU A 202 18.99 -19.93 23.62
N GLN A 203 19.73 -19.07 24.32
CA GLN A 203 19.69 -17.62 24.10
C GLN A 203 20.19 -17.27 22.68
N SER A 204 21.33 -17.84 22.27
CA SER A 204 21.86 -17.68 20.91
C SER A 204 20.88 -18.09 19.81
N TRP A 205 20.09 -19.15 20.00
CA TRP A 205 19.05 -19.55 19.05
C TRP A 205 17.87 -18.57 19.01
N ILE A 206 17.53 -17.93 20.13
CA ILE A 206 16.53 -16.87 20.19
C ILE A 206 17.06 -15.61 19.50
N ASP A 207 18.28 -15.18 19.84
CA ASP A 207 18.89 -13.94 19.35
C ASP A 207 19.01 -13.92 17.82
N ARG A 208 19.35 -15.07 17.23
CA ARG A 208 19.45 -15.26 15.77
C ARG A 208 18.12 -15.62 15.08
N GLY A 209 17.00 -15.68 15.81
CA GLY A 209 15.66 -15.93 15.25
C GLY A 209 15.33 -17.39 14.88
N ALA A 210 16.16 -18.36 15.29
CA ALA A 210 15.89 -19.79 15.10
C ALA A 210 14.73 -20.28 15.99
N ILE A 211 14.55 -19.67 17.17
CA ILE A 211 13.34 -19.80 18.00
C ILE A 211 12.61 -18.45 17.99
N ARG A 212 11.36 -18.44 17.53
CA ARG A 212 10.53 -17.22 17.45
C ARG A 212 9.13 -17.46 18.01
N THR A 213 8.56 -16.44 18.62
CA THR A 213 7.15 -16.44 19.02
C THR A 213 6.39 -15.33 18.30
N ILE A 214 5.09 -15.53 18.09
CA ILE A 214 4.20 -14.53 17.53
C ILE A 214 3.53 -13.77 18.70
N PRO A 215 3.26 -12.46 18.58
CA PRO A 215 2.71 -11.65 19.66
C PRO A 215 1.50 -12.29 20.37
N GLY A 216 1.60 -12.51 21.68
CA GLY A 216 0.57 -13.20 22.49
C GLY A 216 0.86 -14.69 22.76
N ALA A 217 1.96 -15.24 22.27
CA ALA A 217 2.42 -16.59 22.57
C ALA A 217 3.31 -16.65 23.83
N LEU A 218 3.28 -17.79 24.53
CA LEU A 218 4.05 -18.01 25.76
C LEU A 218 5.09 -19.11 25.56
N LEU A 219 6.37 -18.78 25.76
CA LEU A 219 7.48 -19.74 25.83
C LEU A 219 7.85 -20.01 27.29
N ILE A 220 7.70 -21.25 27.75
CA ILE A 220 8.04 -21.67 29.12
C ILE A 220 9.24 -22.60 29.07
N VAL A 221 10.42 -22.12 29.50
CA VAL A 221 11.63 -22.95 29.54
C VAL A 221 11.90 -23.38 30.98
N THR A 222 11.61 -24.63 31.29
CA THR A 222 11.93 -25.26 32.58
C THR A 222 13.28 -25.97 32.49
N ASN A 223 14.38 -25.24 32.70
CA ASN A 223 15.69 -25.89 32.86
C ASN A 223 15.67 -26.76 34.13
N ASN A 224 15.97 -28.05 34.00
CA ASN A 224 15.95 -28.97 35.12
C ASN A 224 17.36 -29.33 35.60
N SER A 225 18.00 -28.42 36.34
CA SER A 225 18.67 -28.70 37.63
C SER A 225 19.44 -27.45 38.10
N GLY A 226 18.74 -26.50 38.75
CA GLY A 226 19.39 -25.45 39.55
C GLY A 226 19.02 -24.00 39.24
N ASN A 227 18.15 -23.72 38.27
CA ASN A 227 17.70 -22.35 37.96
C ASN A 227 16.17 -22.34 37.83
N PRO A 228 15.43 -21.52 38.59
CA PRO A 228 13.97 -21.42 38.44
C PRO A 228 13.65 -21.00 37.00
N GLY A 229 12.68 -21.69 36.39
CA GLY A 229 12.33 -21.59 34.97
C GLY A 229 12.39 -20.16 34.45
N LYS A 230 13.17 -19.96 33.38
CA LYS A 230 13.23 -18.66 32.70
C LYS A 230 12.02 -18.59 31.77
N THR A 231 11.07 -17.72 32.12
CA THR A 231 10.07 -17.26 31.16
C THR A 231 10.77 -16.28 30.24
N PHE A 232 10.83 -16.59 28.95
CA PHE A 232 11.40 -15.68 27.96
C PHE A 232 10.24 -14.96 27.26
N THR A 233 10.24 -13.64 27.29
CA THR A 233 9.49 -12.85 26.31
C THR A 233 10.32 -12.86 25.06
N ALA A 234 9.92 -13.63 24.04
CA ALA A 234 10.71 -13.70 22.83
C ALA A 234 10.73 -12.36 22.10
N LYS A 235 11.81 -12.18 21.33
CA LYS A 235 12.03 -11.03 20.45
C LYS A 235 10.77 -10.74 19.65
N VAL A 236 10.24 -9.54 19.83
CA VAL A 236 9.02 -9.11 19.16
C VAL A 236 9.41 -8.66 17.76
N ILE A 237 9.42 -9.60 16.83
CA ILE A 237 9.69 -9.30 15.42
C ILE A 237 8.49 -8.51 14.90
N PRO A 238 8.70 -7.35 14.26
CA PRO A 238 7.60 -6.60 13.69
C PRO A 238 6.99 -7.44 12.56
N GLN A 239 5.68 -7.35 12.36
CA GLN A 239 5.09 -7.92 11.16
C GLN A 239 5.45 -7.06 9.95
N ILE A 240 5.36 -7.61 8.75
CA ILE A 240 5.53 -6.82 7.53
C ILE A 240 4.44 -5.73 7.44
N ALA A 241 4.79 -4.61 6.81
CA ALA A 241 3.86 -3.55 6.47
C ALA A 241 2.73 -4.10 5.59
N SER A 242 1.52 -3.54 5.71
CA SER A 242 0.36 -4.02 4.96
C SER A 242 -0.54 -2.87 4.49
N GLU A 243 -1.58 -3.18 3.72
CA GLU A 243 -2.56 -2.18 3.22
C GLU A 243 -1.89 -0.98 2.50
N PRO A 244 -1.01 -1.22 1.50
CA PRO A 244 -0.32 -0.15 0.80
C PRO A 244 -1.26 0.74 -0.01
N SER A 245 -0.97 2.03 -0.02
CA SER A 245 -1.58 3.02 -0.90
C SER A 245 -0.49 3.93 -1.44
N PRO A 246 -0.22 3.95 -2.76
CA PRO A 246 -0.91 3.19 -3.80
C PRO A 246 -0.67 1.68 -3.71
N ALA A 247 -1.72 0.87 -3.92
CA ALA A 247 -1.64 -0.59 -3.90
C ALA A 247 -0.95 -1.16 -5.16
N ILE A 248 -0.65 -2.47 -5.15
CA ILE A 248 0.06 -3.17 -6.24
C ILE A 248 -0.59 -2.91 -7.62
N SER A 249 0.26 -2.49 -8.57
CA SER A 249 -0.07 -2.29 -9.98
C SER A 249 -1.24 -1.30 -10.22
N VAL A 250 -1.46 -0.38 -9.30
CA VAL A 250 -2.48 0.66 -9.45
C VAL A 250 -1.94 1.80 -10.33
N MET A 251 -2.81 2.35 -11.16
CA MET A 251 -2.53 3.57 -11.93
C MET A 251 -2.87 4.79 -11.07
N ILE A 252 -1.92 5.70 -10.86
CA ILE A 252 -2.13 6.94 -10.11
C ILE A 252 -1.96 8.18 -10.99
N ASN A 253 -2.59 9.27 -10.58
CA ASN A 253 -2.60 10.54 -11.32
C ASN A 253 -2.02 11.71 -10.52
N ASP A 254 -1.60 11.46 -9.28
CA ASP A 254 -0.92 12.43 -8.43
C ASP A 254 0.57 12.46 -8.81
N SER A 255 1.09 13.65 -9.13
CA SER A 255 2.50 13.85 -9.45
C SER A 255 3.40 13.84 -8.21
N MET A 256 2.84 13.93 -7.00
CA MET A 256 3.53 13.88 -5.72
C MET A 256 2.77 12.98 -4.73
N PRO A 257 2.59 11.69 -5.04
CA PRO A 257 1.78 10.81 -4.23
C PRO A 257 2.34 10.68 -2.81
N VAL A 258 1.43 10.58 -1.85
CA VAL A 258 1.76 10.08 -0.52
C VAL A 258 1.68 8.57 -0.54
N LEU A 259 2.81 7.91 -0.31
CA LEU A 259 2.85 6.48 -0.04
C LEU A 259 2.41 6.28 1.40
N SER A 260 1.37 5.48 1.65
CA SER A 260 0.93 5.14 3.00
C SER A 260 0.72 3.65 3.15
N TRP A 261 0.89 3.17 4.37
CA TRP A 261 0.73 1.77 4.72
C TRP A 261 0.15 1.66 6.12
N LYS A 262 -0.28 0.46 6.48
CA LYS A 262 -0.53 0.08 7.85
C LYS A 262 0.74 -0.53 8.43
N ALA A 263 1.25 0.11 9.49
CA ALA A 263 2.38 -0.40 10.24
C ALA A 263 2.17 -1.85 10.65
N GLY A 264 3.21 -2.65 10.50
CA GLY A 264 3.30 -3.98 11.06
C GLY A 264 3.09 -3.96 12.57
N ILE A 265 2.42 -4.98 13.10
CA ILE A 265 2.27 -5.12 14.56
C ILE A 265 3.66 -5.14 15.19
N ASN A 266 3.89 -4.28 16.18
CA ASN A 266 5.14 -4.05 16.93
C ASN A 266 6.27 -3.32 16.18
N ALA A 267 5.98 -2.74 15.01
CA ALA A 267 6.89 -1.77 14.43
C ALA A 267 6.84 -0.45 15.22
N ILE A 268 8.00 0.16 15.41
CA ILE A 268 8.15 1.51 15.98
C ILE A 268 8.67 2.52 14.95
N SER A 269 9.29 2.05 13.87
CA SER A 269 9.76 2.86 12.76
C SER A 269 9.86 2.04 11.47
N HIS A 270 10.08 2.74 10.36
CA HIS A 270 9.91 2.25 9.01
C HIS A 270 11.05 2.76 8.13
N ASP A 271 11.71 1.89 7.38
CA ASP A 271 12.63 2.27 6.31
C ASP A 271 11.92 2.20 4.95
N ILE A 272 11.93 3.30 4.19
CA ILE A 272 11.21 3.43 2.91
C ILE A 272 12.19 3.47 1.75
N TYR A 273 11.95 2.59 0.79
CA TYR A 273 12.68 2.49 -0.48
C TYR A 273 11.73 2.83 -1.63
N PHE A 274 12.15 3.68 -2.57
CA PHE A 274 11.32 4.16 -3.67
C PHE A 274 12.14 4.43 -4.94
N GLY A 275 11.71 3.89 -6.08
CA GLY A 275 12.43 4.05 -7.33
C GLY A 275 11.80 3.33 -8.52
N THR A 276 12.55 3.19 -9.62
CA THR A 276 12.07 2.61 -10.88
C THR A 276 12.69 1.25 -11.18
N ASP A 277 13.74 0.85 -10.47
CA ASP A 277 14.41 -0.44 -10.65
C ASP A 277 14.03 -1.43 -9.53
N ILE A 278 13.15 -2.38 -9.85
CA ILE A 278 12.69 -3.39 -8.89
C ILE A 278 13.83 -4.18 -8.24
N ASN A 279 14.95 -4.42 -8.93
CA ASN A 279 16.05 -5.19 -8.37
C ASN A 279 16.78 -4.38 -7.30
N LYS A 280 16.93 -3.06 -7.52
CA LYS A 280 17.52 -2.16 -6.53
C LYS A 280 16.64 -2.03 -5.31
N ILE A 281 15.32 -1.91 -5.49
CA ILE A 281 14.37 -1.94 -4.35
C ILE A 281 14.46 -3.26 -3.60
N ALA A 282 14.58 -4.40 -4.29
CA ALA A 282 14.68 -5.71 -3.66
C ALA A 282 15.96 -5.89 -2.82
N THR A 283 17.09 -5.33 -3.25
CA THR A 283 18.39 -5.46 -2.56
C THR A 283 18.73 -4.28 -1.65
N ALA A 284 17.91 -3.23 -1.64
CA ALA A 284 18.13 -2.07 -0.79
C ALA A 284 18.16 -2.47 0.69
N HIS A 285 18.96 -1.77 1.47
CA HIS A 285 19.07 -1.96 2.91
C HIS A 285 19.49 -0.63 3.53
N ARG A 286 19.16 -0.44 4.81
CA ARG A 286 19.66 0.70 5.57
C ARG A 286 21.17 0.57 5.74
N LEU A 287 21.89 1.66 5.49
CA LEU A 287 23.29 1.73 5.84
C LEU A 287 23.43 1.84 7.35
N ALA A 288 23.98 0.82 7.99
CA ALA A 288 24.30 0.88 9.40
C ALA A 288 25.33 2.00 9.64
N GLY A 289 24.95 3.03 10.41
CA GLY A 289 25.80 4.19 10.69
C GLY A 289 25.47 5.47 9.93
N ASP A 290 24.42 5.47 9.10
CA ASP A 290 23.81 6.71 8.59
C ASP A 290 22.79 7.20 9.63
N PHE A 291 23.25 8.05 10.55
CA PHE A 291 22.46 8.54 11.68
C PHE A 291 21.67 9.80 11.33
N ASN A 292 22.17 10.60 10.38
CA ASN A 292 21.47 11.79 9.91
C ASN A 292 20.53 11.51 8.72
N ASN A 293 20.53 10.26 8.22
CA ASN A 293 19.67 9.77 7.16
C ASN A 293 19.90 10.52 5.83
N ASP A 294 21.15 10.96 5.60
CA ASP A 294 21.59 11.65 4.38
C ASP A 294 22.02 10.70 3.26
N ARG A 295 21.90 9.38 3.50
CA ARG A 295 22.25 8.26 2.62
C ARG A 295 23.74 7.99 2.50
N THR A 296 24.56 8.62 3.32
CA THR A 296 25.99 8.38 3.37
C THR A 296 26.44 8.21 4.81
N VAL A 297 27.39 7.31 5.05
CA VAL A 297 28.04 7.22 6.35
C VAL A 297 29.29 8.07 6.27
N ASN A 298 29.26 9.25 6.88
CA ASN A 298 30.29 10.27 6.75
C ASN A 298 30.67 10.89 8.10
N ILE A 299 31.41 12.00 8.05
CA ILE A 299 31.91 12.68 9.26
C ILE A 299 30.81 13.29 10.12
N THR A 300 29.66 13.61 9.53
CA THR A 300 28.47 14.04 10.23
C THR A 300 27.94 12.93 11.14
N ASP A 301 27.91 11.70 10.64
CA ASP A 301 27.46 10.54 11.42
C ASP A 301 28.41 10.19 12.55
N LEU A 302 29.73 10.28 12.29
CA LEU A 302 30.72 10.12 13.36
C LEU A 302 30.54 11.16 14.47
N SER A 303 30.07 12.36 14.13
CA SER A 303 29.80 13.39 15.14
C SER A 303 28.62 12.98 16.03
N ILE A 304 27.53 12.46 15.45
CA ILE A 304 26.36 11.95 16.20
C ILE A 304 26.75 10.75 17.06
N PHE A 305 27.57 9.85 16.53
CA PHE A 305 28.10 8.70 17.26
C PHE A 305 28.86 9.12 18.52
N LEU A 306 29.78 10.08 18.38
CA LEU A 306 30.59 10.58 19.49
C LEU A 306 29.74 11.30 20.55
N GLU A 307 28.70 12.02 20.14
CA GLU A 307 27.75 12.63 21.07
C GLU A 307 27.04 11.58 21.94
N GLN A 308 26.58 10.47 21.34
CA GLN A 308 25.91 9.40 22.08
C GLN A 308 26.89 8.60 22.96
N TRP A 309 28.12 8.39 22.52
CA TRP A 309 29.17 7.77 23.34
C TRP A 309 29.48 8.63 24.58
N LEU A 310 29.63 9.94 24.41
CA LEU A 310 30.01 10.84 25.51
C LEU A 310 28.87 11.11 26.52
N ALA A 311 27.61 10.86 26.17
CA ALA A 311 26.45 11.23 26.97
C ALA A 311 26.27 10.41 28.27
N ALA A 312 26.90 9.22 28.40
CA ALA A 312 26.69 8.23 29.47
C ALA A 312 25.21 7.75 29.60
N PRO A 313 24.96 6.42 29.71
CA PRO A 313 23.67 5.83 29.35
C PRO A 313 22.58 6.24 30.34
N THR A 314 21.72 7.17 29.91
CA THR A 314 20.40 7.32 30.51
C THR A 314 19.47 6.46 29.66
N ALA A 315 18.94 5.38 30.24
CA ALA A 315 18.16 4.34 29.57
C ALA A 315 17.26 4.90 28.44
N GLY A 316 17.60 4.54 27.21
CA GLY A 316 16.90 4.89 25.98
C GLY A 316 17.44 4.07 24.82
N VAL A 317 16.66 3.92 23.74
CA VAL A 317 17.11 3.27 22.50
C VAL A 317 18.04 4.24 21.78
N LEU A 318 19.35 4.02 21.85
CA LEU A 318 20.37 4.83 21.19
C LEU A 318 20.58 4.32 19.77
N SER A 319 20.54 5.20 18.78
CA SER A 319 20.73 4.80 17.38
C SER A 319 22.15 4.31 17.09
N ALA A 320 23.13 4.69 17.93
CA ALA A 320 24.54 4.32 17.82
C ALA A 320 24.91 3.01 18.52
N ASP A 321 24.02 2.40 19.31
CA ASP A 321 24.22 1.09 19.96
C ASP A 321 23.74 -0.01 19.01
N PHE A 322 24.66 -0.54 18.20
CA PHE A 322 24.37 -1.50 17.14
C PHE A 322 24.19 -2.93 17.65
N ASP A 323 24.69 -3.26 18.84
CA ASP A 323 24.58 -4.59 19.44
C ASP A 323 23.54 -4.68 20.57
N ALA A 324 22.85 -3.57 20.85
CA ALA A 324 21.81 -3.43 21.85
C ALA A 324 22.29 -3.84 23.25
N SER A 325 23.59 -3.65 23.52
CA SER A 325 24.18 -3.91 24.83
C SER A 325 23.76 -2.88 25.87
N GLY A 326 23.20 -1.75 25.45
CA GLY A 326 22.79 -0.63 26.29
C GLY A 326 23.87 0.45 26.45
N ASP A 327 25.04 0.24 25.85
CA ASP A 327 26.19 1.15 25.87
C ASP A 327 26.64 1.42 24.42
N VAL A 328 27.06 2.65 24.13
CA VAL A 328 27.72 2.98 22.85
C VAL A 328 29.22 2.88 23.07
N ASP A 329 29.88 1.91 22.43
CA ASP A 329 31.28 1.58 22.69
C ASP A 329 32.14 1.27 21.44
N PHE A 330 33.32 0.68 21.63
CA PHE A 330 34.25 0.37 20.54
C PHE A 330 33.73 -0.72 19.58
N ASN A 331 32.84 -1.60 20.02
CA ASN A 331 32.20 -2.60 19.17
C ASN A 331 31.25 -1.93 18.18
N ASP A 332 30.56 -0.87 18.61
CA ASP A 332 29.71 -0.05 17.76
C ASP A 332 30.52 0.79 16.78
N PHE A 333 31.64 1.35 17.25
CA PHE A 333 32.54 2.11 16.39
C PHE A 333 33.12 1.26 15.26
N ALA A 334 33.45 0.00 15.53
CA ALA A 334 33.96 -0.91 14.50
C ALA A 334 32.94 -1.13 13.37
N ARG A 335 31.64 -1.15 13.69
CA ARG A 335 30.56 -1.27 12.69
C ARG A 335 30.37 0.03 11.91
N LEU A 336 30.40 1.18 12.58
CA LEU A 336 30.38 2.49 11.91
C LEU A 336 31.56 2.64 10.93
N ALA A 337 32.77 2.31 11.39
CA ALA A 337 34.00 2.39 10.59
C ALA A 337 33.97 1.44 9.38
N GLY A 338 33.35 0.26 9.52
CA GLY A 338 33.14 -0.68 8.42
C GLY A 338 32.30 -0.13 7.27
N ASN A 339 31.45 0.86 7.56
CA ASN A 339 30.60 1.53 6.57
C ASN A 339 31.08 2.94 6.22
N TRP A 340 32.25 3.37 6.70
CA TRP A 340 32.77 4.72 6.43
C TRP A 340 32.87 5.01 4.93
N GLN A 341 32.32 6.15 4.50
CA GLN A 341 32.14 6.56 3.10
C GLN A 341 31.25 5.64 2.25
N ALA A 342 30.50 4.73 2.86
CA ALA A 342 29.44 4.01 2.17
C ALA A 342 28.32 4.99 1.80
N SER A 343 27.74 4.80 0.61
CA SER A 343 26.54 5.49 0.16
C SER A 343 25.48 4.48 -0.20
N ALA A 344 24.24 4.73 0.21
CA ALA A 344 23.13 3.84 -0.12
C ALA A 344 22.89 3.90 -1.63
N ASP A 345 22.43 2.79 -2.22
CA ASP A 345 22.00 2.81 -3.62
C ASP A 345 20.93 3.89 -3.85
N SER A 346 20.82 4.36 -5.10
CA SER A 346 20.09 5.57 -5.53
C SER A 346 18.59 5.66 -5.17
N GLU A 347 18.01 4.65 -4.51
CA GLU A 347 16.57 4.47 -4.29
C GLU A 347 16.17 4.30 -2.81
N SER A 348 17.10 4.46 -1.85
CA SER A 348 16.77 4.58 -0.41
C SER A 348 16.38 6.01 -0.05
N LYS A 349 15.31 6.23 0.73
CA LYS A 349 14.81 7.59 0.97
C LYS A 349 14.67 8.04 2.41
N SER A 350 14.31 7.19 3.39
CA SER A 350 14.25 7.62 4.80
C SER A 350 13.91 6.52 5.81
N ASN A 351 14.40 6.64 7.05
CA ASN A 351 13.76 6.10 8.26
C ASN A 351 12.71 7.09 8.80
N GLN A 352 11.57 6.62 9.32
CA GLN A 352 10.57 7.46 10.00
C GLN A 352 9.63 6.67 10.92
N THR A 353 8.94 7.36 11.83
CA THR A 353 7.91 6.77 12.72
C THR A 353 6.49 6.87 12.16
N ASP A 354 6.28 7.71 11.15
CA ASP A 354 4.98 7.90 10.50
C ASP A 354 4.74 6.85 9.40
N THR A 355 3.46 6.57 9.17
CA THR A 355 2.99 5.60 8.17
C THR A 355 2.65 6.22 6.80
N GLY A 356 3.25 7.38 6.52
CA GLY A 356 3.06 8.15 5.29
C GLY A 356 4.36 8.77 4.80
N TYR A 357 4.65 8.67 3.51
CA TYR A 357 5.86 9.19 2.88
C TYR A 357 5.50 10.00 1.63
N ILE A 358 5.86 11.29 1.61
CA ILE A 358 5.59 12.18 0.46
C ILE A 358 6.70 11.99 -0.57
N VAL A 359 6.32 11.56 -1.79
CA VAL A 359 7.27 11.47 -2.90
C VAL A 359 7.61 12.88 -3.39
N SER A 360 8.83 13.34 -3.11
CA SER A 360 9.33 14.67 -3.48
C SER A 360 10.01 14.75 -4.84
N GLN A 361 10.15 13.62 -5.54
CA GLN A 361 10.74 13.59 -6.89
C GLN A 361 9.64 13.67 -7.95
N GLU A 362 9.94 14.34 -9.06
CA GLU A 362 9.04 14.42 -10.20
C GLU A 362 8.86 13.04 -10.84
N LEU A 363 7.59 12.64 -11.07
CA LEU A 363 7.25 11.36 -11.67
C LEU A 363 7.09 11.48 -13.19
N THR A 364 7.56 10.47 -13.92
CA THR A 364 7.46 10.39 -15.38
C THR A 364 6.20 9.63 -15.78
N PRO A 365 5.29 10.23 -16.58
CA PRO A 365 4.08 9.55 -17.03
C PRO A 365 4.39 8.28 -17.82
N GLY A 366 3.63 7.21 -17.55
CA GLY A 366 3.80 5.89 -18.14
C GLY A 366 4.85 5.02 -17.45
N GLU A 367 5.62 5.56 -16.51
CA GLU A 367 6.66 4.83 -15.80
C GLU A 367 6.08 4.03 -14.62
N THR A 368 6.65 2.85 -14.37
CA THR A 368 6.33 2.04 -13.19
C THR A 368 7.29 2.37 -12.06
N TYR A 369 6.74 2.72 -10.91
CA TYR A 369 7.49 2.96 -9.69
C TYR A 369 7.29 1.80 -8.72
N TYR A 370 8.37 1.40 -8.07
CA TYR A 370 8.41 0.35 -7.05
C TYR A 370 8.75 0.95 -5.70
N TRP A 371 8.17 0.39 -4.66
CA TRP A 371 8.44 0.82 -3.30
C TRP A 371 8.30 -0.32 -2.30
N ARG A 372 9.04 -0.21 -1.20
CA ARG A 372 9.08 -1.22 -0.14
C ARG A 372 9.19 -0.50 1.21
N VAL A 373 8.56 -1.07 2.22
CA VAL A 373 8.68 -0.61 3.61
C VAL A 373 9.21 -1.75 4.46
N ASP A 374 10.38 -1.54 5.06
CA ASP A 374 10.93 -2.46 6.04
C ASP A 374 10.55 -1.99 7.45
N GLU A 375 10.03 -2.90 8.26
CA GLU A 375 9.47 -2.59 9.57
C GLU A 375 10.49 -2.85 10.67
N ILE A 376 10.62 -1.92 11.62
CA ILE A 376 11.67 -1.94 12.65
C ILE A 376 11.06 -2.04 14.05
N SER A 377 11.53 -3.00 14.86
CA SER A 377 11.09 -3.14 16.25
C SER A 377 11.83 -2.19 17.20
N ASN A 378 11.32 -2.09 18.44
CA ASN A 378 11.99 -1.36 19.53
C ASN A 378 13.35 -1.94 19.95
N PHE A 379 13.74 -3.08 19.37
CA PHE A 379 15.03 -3.74 19.59
C PHE A 379 15.93 -3.68 18.35
N GLY A 380 15.55 -2.91 17.31
CA GLY A 380 16.33 -2.74 16.08
C GLY A 380 16.18 -3.89 15.07
N ASP A 381 15.24 -4.81 15.26
CA ASP A 381 14.97 -5.88 14.30
C ASP A 381 14.28 -5.35 13.05
N VAL A 382 14.82 -5.69 11.88
CA VAL A 382 14.25 -5.33 10.59
C VAL A 382 13.57 -6.55 9.97
N ILE A 383 12.29 -6.43 9.63
CA ILE A 383 11.60 -7.37 8.73
C ILE A 383 11.48 -6.70 7.36
N ILE A 384 11.91 -7.42 6.32
CA ILE A 384 11.85 -6.93 4.94
C ILE A 384 10.40 -7.01 4.46
N GLY A 385 9.88 -5.90 3.95
CA GLY A 385 8.51 -5.83 3.45
C GLY A 385 8.32 -6.38 2.03
N ASP A 386 7.06 -6.49 1.63
CA ASP A 386 6.71 -6.78 0.24
C ASP A 386 7.02 -5.58 -0.66
N ILE A 387 7.38 -5.85 -1.91
CA ILE A 387 7.56 -4.81 -2.93
C ILE A 387 6.20 -4.51 -3.56
N TRP A 388 5.80 -3.24 -3.47
CA TRP A 388 4.61 -2.71 -4.12
C TRP A 388 4.98 -1.87 -5.32
N SER A 389 4.00 -1.64 -6.20
CA SER A 389 4.21 -0.85 -7.41
C SER A 389 2.99 -0.05 -7.81
N PHE A 390 3.21 1.04 -8.51
CA PHE A 390 2.18 1.79 -9.21
C PHE A 390 2.72 2.32 -10.53
N ILE A 391 1.81 2.67 -11.44
CA ILE A 391 2.14 3.34 -12.69
C ILE A 391 1.62 4.78 -12.57
N TYR A 392 2.49 5.76 -12.79
CA TYR A 392 2.03 7.14 -12.88
C TYR A 392 1.43 7.34 -14.29
N ASN A 393 0.11 7.27 -14.40
CA ASN A 393 -0.59 7.41 -15.68
C ASN A 393 -0.58 8.86 -16.19
N GLY A 394 -0.34 9.80 -15.27
CA GLY A 394 -0.34 11.21 -15.58
C GLY A 394 -1.69 11.78 -16.02
N MET A 395 -2.86 11.12 -15.79
CA MET A 395 -4.23 11.73 -15.86
C MET A 395 -5.44 10.77 -15.63
N ASN A 396 -6.47 11.19 -14.84
CA ASN A 396 -7.90 10.95 -15.13
C ASN A 396 -8.81 12.15 -14.72
N PRO A 397 -9.26 12.96 -15.71
CA PRO A 397 -10.14 14.14 -15.64
C PRO A 397 -11.50 14.03 -14.96
N LYS A 398 -12.14 12.87 -15.03
CA LYS A 398 -13.55 12.76 -14.63
C LYS A 398 -13.71 12.76 -13.10
N ILE A 399 -12.68 12.35 -12.36
CA ILE A 399 -12.76 12.13 -10.91
C ILE A 399 -12.60 13.43 -10.11
N ALA A 400 -11.81 14.43 -10.54
CA ALA A 400 -11.73 15.71 -9.81
C ALA A 400 -13.09 16.44 -9.81
N LEU A 401 -13.77 16.42 -10.95
CA LEU A 401 -15.10 16.98 -11.10
C LEU A 401 -16.18 16.14 -10.39
N ASP A 402 -16.16 14.81 -10.54
CA ASP A 402 -17.16 13.91 -9.93
C ASP A 402 -16.98 13.79 -8.40
N ALA A 403 -15.76 13.87 -7.87
CA ALA A 403 -15.46 13.84 -6.44
C ALA A 403 -15.78 15.16 -5.72
N TYR A 404 -15.88 16.28 -6.45
CA TYR A 404 -16.29 17.56 -5.88
C TYR A 404 -17.79 17.54 -5.57
N TYR A 405 -18.16 17.09 -4.37
CA TYR A 405 -19.56 16.99 -3.96
C TYR A 405 -20.15 18.38 -3.72
N ILE A 406 -21.21 18.70 -4.46
CA ILE A 406 -22.04 19.90 -4.28
C ILE A 406 -23.42 19.39 -3.91
N ALA A 407 -23.90 19.72 -2.71
CA ALA A 407 -25.25 19.30 -2.32
C ALA A 407 -26.28 19.94 -3.26
N PRO A 408 -27.29 19.20 -3.75
CA PRO A 408 -28.36 19.78 -4.54
C PRO A 408 -29.02 20.94 -3.80
N ASN A 409 -29.16 22.09 -4.47
CA ASN A 409 -29.71 23.32 -3.89
C ASN A 409 -29.00 23.81 -2.61
N ALA A 410 -27.69 23.54 -2.46
CA ALA A 410 -26.90 24.00 -1.31
C ALA A 410 -27.01 25.52 -1.08
N HIS A 411 -27.04 26.27 -2.18
CA HIS A 411 -27.19 27.72 -2.20
C HIS A 411 -27.69 28.20 -3.57
N SER A 412 -27.96 29.50 -3.68
CA SER A 412 -28.53 30.09 -4.90
C SER A 412 -27.65 29.90 -6.14
N ALA A 413 -26.32 30.01 -6.00
CA ALA A 413 -25.38 29.88 -7.14
C ALA A 413 -25.35 28.50 -7.84
N VAL A 414 -25.85 27.43 -7.22
CA VAL A 414 -25.95 26.08 -7.80
C VAL A 414 -27.38 25.64 -8.09
N THR A 415 -28.36 26.48 -7.78
CA THR A 415 -29.79 26.19 -7.95
C THR A 415 -30.28 26.84 -9.25
N PRO A 416 -30.56 26.10 -10.34
CA PRO A 416 -30.96 26.68 -11.61
C PRO A 416 -32.13 27.66 -11.43
N ALA A 417 -31.90 28.92 -11.77
CA ALA A 417 -32.89 29.98 -11.59
C ALA A 417 -33.06 30.74 -12.89
N SER A 418 -34.31 31.04 -13.20
CA SER A 418 -34.66 31.72 -14.42
C SER A 418 -34.42 33.24 -14.32
N GLY A 419 -33.84 33.83 -15.36
CA GLY A 419 -33.77 35.29 -15.54
C GLY A 419 -35.04 35.90 -16.16
N LEU A 420 -36.10 35.11 -16.40
CA LEU A 420 -37.31 35.42 -17.19
C LEU A 420 -38.16 36.61 -16.70
N ILE A 421 -37.73 37.36 -15.67
CA ILE A 421 -38.41 38.56 -15.19
C ILE A 421 -38.16 39.76 -16.14
N LEU A 422 -37.23 39.65 -17.09
CA LEU A 422 -36.91 40.69 -18.07
C LEU A 422 -37.12 40.22 -19.51
N ASP A 423 -37.95 40.93 -20.28
CA ASP A 423 -38.29 40.60 -21.68
C ASP A 423 -37.06 40.38 -22.58
N TRP A 424 -36.00 41.17 -22.37
CA TRP A 424 -34.76 41.07 -23.14
C TRP A 424 -34.07 39.71 -22.93
N TRP A 425 -34.10 39.18 -21.70
CA TRP A 425 -33.40 37.94 -21.34
C TRP A 425 -34.06 36.76 -22.05
N SER A 426 -35.40 36.71 -22.03
CA SER A 426 -36.20 35.73 -22.77
C SER A 426 -35.94 35.79 -24.28
N ALA A 427 -35.89 37.00 -24.85
CA ALA A 427 -35.61 37.19 -26.27
C ALA A 427 -34.20 36.75 -26.67
N ARG A 428 -33.18 37.07 -25.85
CA ARG A 428 -31.79 36.64 -26.07
C ARG A 428 -31.65 35.12 -26.01
N HIS A 429 -32.28 34.48 -25.02
CA HIS A 429 -32.31 33.02 -24.91
C HIS A 429 -32.93 32.39 -26.16
N GLN A 430 -34.09 32.88 -26.62
CA GLN A 430 -34.69 32.38 -27.85
C GLN A 430 -33.79 32.59 -29.09
N ALA A 431 -33.08 33.72 -29.17
CA ALA A 431 -32.14 33.98 -30.25
C ALA A 431 -30.96 32.98 -30.26
N ILE A 432 -30.43 32.62 -29.08
CA ILE A 432 -29.38 31.61 -28.95
C ILE A 432 -29.91 30.22 -29.31
N LEU A 433 -31.10 29.84 -28.85
CA LEU A 433 -31.74 28.57 -29.25
C LEU A 433 -31.88 28.48 -30.78
N ASN A 434 -32.32 29.56 -31.42
CA ASN A 434 -32.43 29.63 -32.88
C ASN A 434 -31.06 29.49 -33.55
N ARG A 435 -30.00 30.16 -33.04
CA ARG A 435 -28.65 30.07 -33.59
C ARG A 435 -28.05 28.67 -33.42
N VAL A 436 -28.21 28.05 -32.25
CA VAL A 436 -27.74 26.70 -31.96
C VAL A 436 -28.49 25.67 -32.81
N GLY A 437 -29.81 25.85 -32.99
CA GLY A 437 -30.64 25.00 -33.82
C GLY A 437 -30.29 24.99 -35.31
N GLN A 438 -29.50 25.96 -35.79
CA GLN A 438 -28.93 25.94 -37.15
C GLN A 438 -27.77 24.93 -37.30
N GLY A 439 -27.27 24.37 -36.19
CA GLY A 439 -26.09 23.51 -36.18
C GLY A 439 -24.80 24.29 -36.45
N ASN A 440 -23.73 23.57 -36.80
CA ASN A 440 -22.42 24.13 -37.09
C ASN A 440 -21.94 25.08 -35.98
N VAL A 441 -21.58 24.48 -34.84
CA VAL A 441 -21.13 25.16 -33.62
C VAL A 441 -19.89 24.42 -33.12
N ASP A 442 -18.71 25.01 -33.33
CA ASP A 442 -17.43 24.43 -32.89
C ASP A 442 -16.90 25.08 -31.61
N LEU A 443 -17.29 26.32 -31.32
CA LEU A 443 -16.85 27.11 -30.17
C LEU A 443 -18.03 27.80 -29.49
N ILE A 444 -18.14 27.71 -28.17
CA ILE A 444 -19.16 28.44 -27.41
C ILE A 444 -18.51 29.26 -26.29
N PHE A 445 -18.96 30.51 -26.13
CA PHE A 445 -18.59 31.37 -25.01
C PHE A 445 -19.78 31.48 -24.06
N ILE A 446 -19.60 31.15 -22.79
CA ILE A 446 -20.65 31.11 -21.77
C ILE A 446 -20.28 32.08 -20.65
N GLY A 447 -21.18 33.02 -20.36
CA GLY A 447 -20.93 33.98 -19.28
C GLY A 447 -22.00 35.04 -19.11
N ASP A 448 -21.57 36.17 -18.53
CA ASP A 448 -22.42 37.31 -18.17
C ASP A 448 -22.30 38.49 -19.14
N SER A 449 -22.36 39.73 -18.63
CA SER A 449 -22.26 40.97 -19.39
C SER A 449 -20.90 41.12 -20.07
N ILE A 450 -19.82 40.59 -19.49
CA ILE A 450 -18.49 40.58 -20.11
C ILE A 450 -18.52 39.70 -21.36
N THR A 451 -19.07 38.49 -21.25
CA THR A 451 -19.22 37.63 -22.43
C THR A 451 -20.23 38.18 -23.44
N HIS A 452 -21.32 38.80 -23.00
CA HIS A 452 -22.25 39.48 -23.90
C HIS A 452 -21.58 40.63 -24.65
N GLY A 453 -20.55 41.24 -24.04
CA GLY A 453 -19.77 42.34 -24.59
C GLY A 453 -19.14 42.07 -25.96
N TRP A 454 -18.89 40.80 -26.30
CA TRP A 454 -18.43 40.41 -27.64
C TRP A 454 -19.43 40.76 -28.75
N ASP A 455 -20.73 40.90 -28.45
CA ASP A 455 -21.75 41.35 -29.42
C ASP A 455 -21.85 42.88 -29.53
N VAL A 456 -21.17 43.60 -28.63
CA VAL A 456 -21.23 45.07 -28.55
C VAL A 456 -19.85 45.70 -28.73
N SER A 457 -19.09 45.97 -27.67
CA SER A 457 -17.78 46.61 -27.75
C SER A 457 -16.69 45.70 -28.32
N GLY A 458 -16.87 44.38 -28.29
CA GLY A 458 -15.93 43.40 -28.82
C GLY A 458 -16.22 42.92 -30.25
N VAL A 459 -17.23 43.47 -30.94
CA VAL A 459 -17.74 42.90 -32.20
C VAL A 459 -16.70 42.76 -33.30
N ASP A 460 -15.83 43.77 -33.48
CA ASP A 460 -14.78 43.73 -34.51
C ASP A 460 -13.71 42.68 -34.18
N VAL A 461 -13.36 42.54 -32.89
CA VAL A 461 -12.41 41.52 -32.42
C VAL A 461 -13.02 40.13 -32.55
N TRP A 462 -14.30 39.98 -32.26
CA TRP A 462 -15.02 38.72 -32.46
C TRP A 462 -15.01 38.28 -33.93
N GLN A 463 -15.24 39.21 -34.86
CA GLN A 463 -15.15 38.92 -36.28
C GLN A 463 -13.75 38.45 -36.68
N GLN A 464 -12.71 39.07 -36.14
CA GLN A 464 -11.32 38.73 -36.45
C GLN A 464 -10.90 37.37 -35.90
N TYR A 465 -11.26 37.05 -34.65
CA TYR A 465 -10.72 35.88 -33.95
C TYR A 465 -11.66 34.67 -33.98
N TYR A 466 -12.99 34.86 -33.95
CA TYR A 466 -13.90 33.75 -33.63
C TYR A 466 -14.96 33.46 -34.70
N ALA A 467 -15.20 34.36 -35.66
CA ALA A 467 -16.21 34.15 -36.69
C ALA A 467 -15.97 32.89 -37.53
N ASP A 468 -14.71 32.62 -37.89
CA ASP A 468 -14.33 31.44 -38.69
C ASP A 468 -14.38 30.12 -37.91
N ARG A 469 -14.57 30.19 -36.58
CA ARG A 469 -14.65 29.03 -35.68
C ARG A 469 -16.08 28.59 -35.39
N ASN A 470 -17.03 29.04 -36.22
CA ASN A 470 -18.46 28.77 -36.01
C ASN A 470 -18.90 29.13 -34.58
N ALA A 471 -18.32 30.18 -34.02
CA ALA A 471 -18.45 30.49 -32.60
C ALA A 471 -19.85 31.04 -32.27
N VAL A 472 -20.33 30.72 -31.07
CA VAL A 472 -21.60 31.24 -30.55
C VAL A 472 -21.35 31.94 -29.22
N ASN A 473 -21.70 33.22 -29.16
CA ASN A 473 -21.73 33.99 -27.93
C ASN A 473 -23.02 33.69 -27.16
N MET A 474 -22.88 33.09 -25.98
CA MET A 474 -23.95 32.76 -25.03
C MET A 474 -23.87 33.60 -23.74
N GLY A 475 -23.40 34.85 -23.86
CA GLY A 475 -23.33 35.83 -22.78
C GLY A 475 -24.63 36.61 -22.56
N PHE A 476 -24.94 36.89 -21.29
CA PHE A 476 -26.15 37.59 -20.88
C PHE A 476 -25.82 38.67 -19.84
N ASN A 477 -26.26 39.89 -20.06
CA ASN A 477 -26.08 40.96 -19.09
C ASN A 477 -26.68 40.59 -17.71
N GLY A 478 -25.88 40.74 -16.65
CA GLY A 478 -26.31 40.50 -15.27
C GLY A 478 -26.43 39.02 -14.88
N ASP A 479 -26.06 38.08 -15.77
CA ASP A 479 -26.14 36.66 -15.44
C ASP A 479 -25.23 36.28 -14.29
N ARG A 480 -25.71 35.31 -13.51
CA ARG A 480 -25.00 34.64 -12.44
C ARG A 480 -24.92 33.15 -12.77
N THR A 481 -24.10 32.39 -12.04
CA THR A 481 -23.92 30.94 -12.29
C THR A 481 -25.24 30.17 -12.38
N GLN A 482 -26.23 30.49 -11.55
CA GLN A 482 -27.54 29.84 -11.57
C GLN A 482 -28.38 30.12 -12.81
N HIS A 483 -28.21 31.28 -13.44
CA HIS A 483 -28.92 31.62 -14.67
C HIS A 483 -28.32 30.85 -15.84
N VAL A 484 -26.98 30.74 -15.90
CA VAL A 484 -26.28 29.86 -16.85
C VAL A 484 -26.75 28.42 -16.69
N LEU A 485 -26.77 27.89 -15.45
CA LEU A 485 -27.25 26.53 -15.18
C LEU A 485 -28.68 26.30 -15.68
N TRP A 486 -29.55 27.29 -15.53
CA TRP A 486 -30.91 27.21 -16.07
C TRP A 486 -30.86 27.17 -17.61
N ARG A 487 -30.13 28.08 -18.26
CA ARG A 487 -30.07 28.18 -19.74
C ARG A 487 -29.52 26.91 -20.40
N LEU A 488 -28.43 26.35 -19.86
CA LEU A 488 -27.86 25.08 -20.32
C LEU A 488 -28.83 23.90 -20.15
N ASN A 489 -29.70 23.95 -19.15
CA ASN A 489 -30.75 22.96 -18.95
C ASN A 489 -32.00 23.18 -19.80
N ASN A 490 -32.16 24.37 -20.39
CA ASN A 490 -33.30 24.75 -21.20
C ASN A 490 -32.96 24.93 -22.69
N GLY A 491 -31.91 24.25 -23.16
CA GLY A 491 -31.75 23.94 -24.59
C GLY A 491 -30.57 24.60 -25.31
N GLU A 492 -29.82 25.51 -24.68
CA GLU A 492 -28.72 26.23 -25.36
C GLU A 492 -27.57 25.33 -25.85
N ILE A 493 -27.50 24.11 -25.36
CA ILE A 493 -26.49 23.12 -25.76
C ILE A 493 -27.09 21.84 -26.34
N MET A 494 -28.38 21.86 -26.70
CA MET A 494 -29.06 20.67 -27.21
C MET A 494 -28.68 20.42 -28.67
N GLY A 495 -28.25 19.19 -28.99
CA GLY A 495 -28.00 18.78 -30.37
C GLY A 495 -26.70 19.30 -31.00
N ILE A 496 -25.79 19.88 -30.20
CA ILE A 496 -24.46 20.31 -30.64
C ILE A 496 -23.36 19.51 -29.94
N SER A 497 -22.15 19.58 -30.49
CA SER A 497 -20.93 18.99 -29.89
C SER A 497 -19.72 19.87 -30.20
N PRO A 498 -19.64 21.09 -29.65
CA PRO A 498 -18.54 22.00 -29.90
C PRO A 498 -17.20 21.38 -29.46
N LYS A 499 -16.11 21.80 -30.09
CA LYS A 499 -14.75 21.39 -29.69
C LYS A 499 -14.34 22.04 -28.37
N LEU A 500 -14.75 23.29 -28.16
CA LEU A 500 -14.38 24.09 -26.98
C LEU A 500 -15.57 24.90 -26.45
N ALA A 501 -15.70 24.93 -25.12
CA ALA A 501 -16.52 25.86 -24.37
C ALA A 501 -15.63 26.75 -23.50
N ILE A 502 -15.76 28.07 -23.62
CA ILE A 502 -15.05 29.05 -22.80
C ILE A 502 -16.03 29.61 -21.77
N ILE A 503 -15.65 29.59 -20.50
CA ILE A 503 -16.51 30.01 -19.39
C ILE A 503 -15.85 31.19 -18.68
N MET A 504 -16.56 32.30 -18.57
CA MET A 504 -16.24 33.39 -17.64
C MET A 504 -17.54 33.85 -16.98
N ILE A 505 -17.74 33.50 -15.71
CA ILE A 505 -18.99 33.79 -14.99
C ILE A 505 -18.70 33.92 -13.50
N GLY A 506 -19.42 34.81 -12.84
CA GLY A 506 -19.43 34.90 -11.37
C GLY A 506 -19.28 36.31 -10.84
N THR A 507 -18.93 37.30 -11.67
CA THR A 507 -18.75 38.67 -11.13
C THR A 507 -20.04 39.27 -10.58
N ASN A 508 -21.20 38.87 -11.11
CA ASN A 508 -22.50 39.30 -10.59
C ASN A 508 -22.92 38.54 -9.32
N ASN A 509 -22.34 37.36 -9.06
CA ASN A 509 -22.52 36.64 -7.79
C ASN A 509 -21.80 37.38 -6.64
N ALA A 510 -20.64 37.95 -6.93
CA ALA A 510 -19.83 38.71 -5.97
C ALA A 510 -20.50 39.99 -5.45
N TYR A 511 -21.57 40.47 -6.08
CA TYR A 511 -22.31 41.68 -5.68
C TYR A 511 -23.21 41.46 -4.44
N GLY A 512 -22.64 40.88 -3.37
CA GLY A 512 -23.33 40.63 -2.10
C GLY A 512 -24.33 39.47 -2.08
N TRP A 513 -24.42 38.70 -3.16
CA TRP A 513 -25.39 37.59 -3.26
C TRP A 513 -24.79 36.24 -2.90
N ASN A 514 -23.50 36.03 -3.19
CA ASN A 514 -22.81 34.78 -2.93
C ASN A 514 -21.36 34.99 -2.51
N THR A 515 -20.86 34.06 -1.70
CA THR A 515 -19.44 34.02 -1.32
C THR A 515 -18.56 33.49 -2.45
N ALA A 516 -17.23 33.58 -2.29
CA ALA A 516 -16.28 32.99 -3.24
C ALA A 516 -16.45 31.47 -3.37
N ILE A 517 -16.72 30.78 -2.26
CA ILE A 517 -16.98 29.32 -2.24
C ILE A 517 -18.23 29.03 -3.08
N GLU A 518 -19.36 29.65 -2.76
CA GLU A 518 -20.62 29.42 -3.46
C GLU A 518 -20.52 29.76 -4.96
N THR A 519 -19.80 30.83 -5.30
CA THR A 519 -19.57 31.22 -6.70
C THR A 519 -18.74 30.17 -7.43
N SER A 520 -17.66 29.66 -6.80
CA SER A 520 -16.85 28.59 -7.36
C SER A 520 -17.62 27.28 -7.53
N GLU A 521 -18.48 26.91 -6.59
CA GLU A 521 -19.37 25.75 -6.70
C GLU A 521 -20.33 25.90 -7.89
N GLY A 522 -20.85 27.11 -8.13
CA GLY A 522 -21.64 27.42 -9.31
C GLY A 522 -20.90 27.21 -10.62
N ILE A 523 -19.63 27.64 -10.72
CA ILE A 523 -18.77 27.42 -11.90
C ILE A 523 -18.50 25.93 -12.09
N ILE A 524 -18.19 25.21 -11.01
CA ILE A 524 -17.96 23.76 -11.04
C ILE A 524 -19.23 23.01 -11.47
N ALA A 525 -20.41 23.43 -11.00
CA ALA A 525 -21.69 22.86 -11.43
C ALA A 525 -21.94 23.06 -12.94
N ILE A 526 -21.57 24.21 -13.50
CA ILE A 526 -21.63 24.45 -14.95
C ILE A 526 -20.72 23.46 -15.68
N CYS A 527 -19.49 23.27 -15.20
CA CYS A 527 -18.56 22.28 -15.76
C CYS A 527 -19.16 20.86 -15.71
N LYS A 528 -19.84 20.49 -14.62
CA LYS A 528 -20.56 19.20 -14.50
C LYS A 528 -21.64 19.05 -15.58
N VAL A 529 -22.46 20.08 -15.80
CA VAL A 529 -23.48 20.04 -16.85
C VAL A 529 -22.87 19.86 -18.23
N LEU A 530 -21.80 20.60 -18.54
CA LEU A 530 -21.11 20.52 -19.83
C LEU A 530 -20.43 19.16 -20.02
N ARG A 531 -19.68 18.65 -19.05
CA ARG A 531 -19.04 17.32 -19.15
C ARG A 531 -20.05 16.19 -19.29
N ASN A 532 -21.22 16.31 -18.66
CA ASN A 532 -22.28 15.31 -18.78
C ASN A 532 -23.00 15.36 -20.13
N LYS A 533 -23.37 16.56 -20.60
CA LYS A 533 -24.17 16.72 -21.83
C LYS A 533 -23.35 16.80 -23.11
N LEU A 534 -22.10 17.26 -23.01
CA LEU A 534 -21.15 17.48 -24.10
C LEU A 534 -19.81 16.77 -23.80
N PRO A 535 -19.78 15.42 -23.72
CA PRO A 535 -18.61 14.68 -23.22
C PRO A 535 -17.34 14.81 -24.08
N GLN A 536 -17.46 15.26 -25.33
CA GLN A 536 -16.34 15.50 -26.25
C GLN A 536 -15.86 16.96 -26.28
N THR A 537 -16.57 17.87 -25.61
CA THR A 537 -16.20 19.28 -25.56
C THR A 537 -15.14 19.51 -24.47
N LYS A 538 -14.06 20.20 -24.84
CA LYS A 538 -13.09 20.75 -23.88
C LYS A 538 -13.67 22.03 -23.26
N ILE A 539 -13.28 22.35 -22.04
CA ILE A 539 -13.75 23.49 -21.27
C ILE A 539 -12.54 24.34 -20.90
N LEU A 540 -12.58 25.63 -21.16
CA LEU A 540 -11.60 26.61 -20.68
C LEU A 540 -12.31 27.55 -19.70
N ILE A 541 -11.96 27.46 -18.42
CA ILE A 541 -12.39 28.41 -17.40
C ILE A 541 -11.43 29.60 -17.45
N LEU A 542 -11.94 30.77 -17.77
CA LEU A 542 -11.21 32.02 -17.61
C LEU A 542 -11.43 32.56 -16.20
N ALA A 543 -10.36 33.05 -15.58
CA ALA A 543 -10.45 33.77 -14.32
C ALA A 543 -11.43 34.94 -14.45
N ILE A 544 -12.26 35.14 -13.42
CA ILE A 544 -13.15 36.28 -13.36
C ILE A 544 -12.29 37.54 -13.24
N PHE A 545 -12.49 38.48 -14.15
CA PHE A 545 -11.72 39.71 -14.17
C PHE A 545 -11.77 40.49 -12.84
N PRO A 546 -10.68 41.19 -12.48
CA PRO A 546 -10.72 42.17 -11.40
C PRO A 546 -11.69 43.29 -11.79
N ARG A 547 -12.35 43.87 -10.79
CA ARG A 547 -13.28 44.99 -10.96
C ARG A 547 -13.05 46.06 -9.91
N PHE A 548 -13.46 47.28 -10.21
CA PHE A 548 -13.65 48.35 -9.23
C PHE A 548 -15.06 48.94 -9.37
N ASP A 549 -15.65 49.33 -8.25
CA ASP A 549 -16.93 50.04 -8.28
C ASP A 549 -16.63 51.52 -8.58
N THR A 550 -17.09 52.00 -9.73
CA THR A 550 -17.07 53.43 -10.08
C THR A 550 -18.13 54.17 -9.28
N GLN A 551 -17.93 54.25 -7.96
CA GLN A 551 -18.43 55.29 -7.08
C GLN A 551 -17.73 55.14 -5.71
N THR A 552 -16.76 56.02 -5.45
CA THR A 552 -16.19 56.39 -4.14
C THR A 552 -14.98 55.62 -3.56
N GLY A 553 -14.38 54.61 -4.22
CA GLY A 553 -13.23 53.91 -3.62
C GLY A 553 -13.59 53.21 -2.30
N ALA A 554 -14.85 52.77 -2.18
CA ALA A 554 -15.39 52.13 -0.98
C ALA A 554 -14.87 50.68 -0.84
N PRO A 555 -14.75 50.17 0.41
CA PRO A 555 -14.30 48.79 0.69
C PRO A 555 -15.15 47.67 0.02
N SER A 556 -16.34 47.99 -0.53
CA SER A 556 -17.16 47.04 -1.28
C SER A 556 -16.51 46.57 -2.59
N SER A 557 -15.70 47.40 -3.26
CA SER A 557 -15.06 47.00 -4.52
C SER A 557 -13.86 46.08 -4.31
N ALA A 558 -13.09 46.28 -3.24
CA ALA A 558 -11.98 45.41 -2.84
C ALA A 558 -12.51 44.00 -2.49
N ALA A 559 -13.58 43.94 -1.70
CA ALA A 559 -14.23 42.67 -1.36
C ALA A 559 -14.74 41.91 -2.59
N MET A 560 -15.35 42.59 -3.57
CA MET A 560 -15.80 41.93 -4.81
C MET A 560 -14.64 41.42 -5.67
N ARG A 561 -13.54 42.19 -5.77
CA ARG A 561 -12.33 41.77 -6.47
C ARG A 561 -11.71 40.54 -5.81
N GLU A 562 -11.66 40.51 -4.48
CA GLU A 562 -11.19 39.35 -3.71
C GLU A 562 -12.10 38.13 -3.91
N ILE A 563 -13.42 38.31 -3.90
CA ILE A 563 -14.38 37.23 -4.19
C ILE A 563 -14.17 36.67 -5.60
N ASN A 564 -14.00 37.53 -6.61
CA ASN A 564 -13.72 37.09 -7.99
C ASN A 564 -12.43 36.27 -8.06
N ALA A 565 -11.35 36.76 -7.46
CA ALA A 565 -10.05 36.08 -7.47
C ALA A 565 -10.11 34.73 -6.75
N GLU A 566 -10.69 34.70 -5.55
CA GLU A 566 -10.81 33.48 -4.75
C GLU A 566 -11.75 32.47 -5.40
N ALA A 567 -12.87 32.91 -5.98
CA ALA A 567 -13.79 32.02 -6.69
C ALA A 567 -13.12 31.39 -7.93
N SER A 568 -12.34 32.18 -8.67
CA SER A 568 -11.58 31.71 -9.84
C SER A 568 -10.54 30.68 -9.42
N LYS A 569 -9.78 30.95 -8.36
CA LYS A 569 -8.77 30.02 -7.83
C LYS A 569 -9.41 28.72 -7.35
N ARG A 570 -10.54 28.79 -6.63
CA ARG A 570 -11.29 27.61 -6.20
C ARG A 570 -11.89 26.82 -7.35
N ALA A 571 -12.43 27.49 -8.38
CA ALA A 571 -12.94 26.80 -9.55
C ALA A 571 -11.81 26.14 -10.36
N SER A 572 -10.59 26.69 -10.34
CA SER A 572 -9.44 26.10 -11.06
C SER A 572 -9.06 24.69 -10.59
N VAL A 573 -9.49 24.27 -9.39
CA VAL A 573 -9.16 22.92 -8.86
C VAL A 573 -9.74 21.77 -9.68
N VAL A 574 -10.76 22.04 -10.52
CA VAL A 574 -11.33 21.03 -11.42
C VAL A 574 -10.67 21.05 -12.81
N ALA A 575 -9.68 21.91 -13.05
CA ALA A 575 -8.90 21.89 -14.28
C ALA A 575 -7.92 20.69 -14.27
N ASP A 576 -8.06 19.83 -15.27
CA ASP A 576 -7.32 18.58 -15.42
C ASP A 576 -6.32 18.61 -16.59
N ASN A 577 -6.25 19.73 -17.32
CA ASN A 577 -5.42 19.94 -18.51
C ASN A 577 -5.65 18.93 -19.67
N GLN A 578 -6.80 18.24 -19.70
CA GLN A 578 -7.27 17.39 -20.80
C GLN A 578 -8.63 17.79 -21.35
N TRP A 579 -9.61 17.90 -20.46
CA TRP A 579 -10.99 18.27 -20.77
C TRP A 579 -11.38 19.58 -20.11
N ILE A 580 -10.80 19.91 -18.96
CA ILE A 580 -11.01 21.19 -18.28
C ILE A 580 -9.66 21.88 -18.11
N TYR A 581 -9.60 23.12 -18.56
CA TYR A 581 -8.43 23.98 -18.52
C TYR A 581 -8.80 25.24 -17.74
N TYR A 582 -7.81 25.85 -17.09
CA TYR A 582 -7.95 27.14 -16.42
C TYR A 582 -6.91 28.11 -16.98
N MET A 583 -7.31 29.36 -17.18
CA MET A 583 -6.42 30.41 -17.61
C MET A 583 -6.74 31.71 -16.89
N ASP A 584 -5.72 32.35 -16.36
CA ASP A 584 -5.78 33.65 -15.71
C ASP A 584 -4.93 34.63 -16.53
N ILE A 585 -5.56 35.69 -17.02
CA ILE A 585 -4.92 36.78 -17.76
C ILE A 585 -5.15 38.13 -17.08
N ASN A 586 -5.55 38.11 -15.81
CA ASN A 586 -5.97 39.31 -15.07
C ASN A 586 -4.84 40.34 -14.97
N ASP A 587 -3.58 39.90 -14.94
CA ASP A 587 -2.40 40.76 -14.91
C ASP A 587 -2.29 41.67 -16.14
N GLN A 588 -2.84 41.27 -17.29
CA GLN A 588 -2.85 42.06 -18.52
C GLN A 588 -3.80 43.27 -18.43
N PHE A 589 -4.69 43.28 -17.45
CA PHE A 589 -5.66 44.36 -17.22
C PHE A 589 -5.25 45.30 -16.09
N LEU A 590 -4.07 45.08 -15.49
CA LEU A 590 -3.59 45.81 -14.34
C LEU A 590 -2.34 46.63 -14.67
N ASP A 591 -2.18 47.77 -14.02
CA ASP A 591 -0.93 48.52 -14.00
C ASP A 591 0.07 47.93 -12.98
N GLU A 592 1.26 48.53 -12.90
CA GLU A 592 2.33 48.14 -11.97
C GLU A 592 1.92 48.23 -10.48
N ASN A 593 0.88 49.00 -10.16
CA ASN A 593 0.34 49.16 -8.81
C ASN A 593 -0.86 48.24 -8.54
N GLY A 594 -1.22 47.39 -9.51
CA GLY A 594 -2.36 46.49 -9.41
C GLY A 594 -3.72 47.20 -9.58
N ALA A 595 -3.76 48.40 -10.14
CA ALA A 595 -4.99 49.10 -10.50
C ALA A 595 -5.45 48.73 -11.92
N LEU A 596 -6.77 48.74 -12.17
CA LEU A 596 -7.31 48.46 -13.50
C LEU A 596 -6.92 49.54 -14.51
N LEU A 597 -6.47 49.09 -15.68
CA LEU A 597 -6.17 49.97 -16.82
C LEU A 597 -7.49 50.47 -17.42
N VAL A 598 -7.80 51.76 -17.22
CA VAL A 598 -9.03 52.40 -17.71
C VAL A 598 -9.20 52.37 -19.23
N ASP A 599 -8.09 52.32 -19.98
CA ASP A 599 -8.11 52.17 -21.43
C ASP A 599 -8.62 50.79 -21.87
N LEU A 600 -8.46 49.78 -21.01
CA LEU A 600 -8.95 48.41 -21.24
C LEU A 600 -10.31 48.18 -20.59
N MET A 601 -10.56 48.73 -19.40
CA MET A 601 -11.82 48.66 -18.66
C MET A 601 -12.35 50.08 -18.33
N PRO A 602 -13.07 50.74 -19.25
CA PRO A 602 -13.46 52.15 -19.11
C PRO A 602 -14.36 52.45 -17.91
N ASP A 603 -15.19 51.48 -17.51
CA ASP A 603 -16.06 51.56 -16.34
C ASP A 603 -15.54 50.71 -15.16
N LEU A 604 -14.27 50.28 -15.24
CA LEU A 604 -13.61 49.42 -14.26
C LEU A 604 -14.29 48.05 -14.04
N LEU A 605 -15.08 47.57 -15.01
CA LEU A 605 -15.73 46.27 -14.96
C LEU A 605 -15.79 45.58 -16.33
N HIS A 606 -16.26 46.29 -17.35
CA HIS A 606 -16.46 45.76 -18.68
C HIS A 606 -15.30 46.13 -19.60
N PRO A 607 -14.74 45.17 -20.36
CA PRO A 607 -13.76 45.49 -21.39
C PRO A 607 -14.33 46.43 -22.46
N GLY A 608 -13.56 47.45 -22.83
CA GLY A 608 -13.74 48.20 -24.07
C GLY A 608 -13.20 47.42 -25.27
N ALA A 609 -13.22 48.03 -26.47
CA ALA A 609 -12.69 47.39 -27.68
C ALA A 609 -11.21 46.96 -27.52
N SER A 610 -10.37 47.82 -26.94
CA SER A 610 -8.97 47.50 -26.63
C SER A 610 -8.83 46.37 -25.59
N GLY A 611 -9.71 46.34 -24.59
CA GLY A 611 -9.74 45.27 -23.59
C GLY A 611 -10.08 43.92 -24.20
N TYR A 612 -11.08 43.85 -25.07
CA TYR A 612 -11.40 42.62 -25.82
C TYR A 612 -10.29 42.19 -26.77
N HIS A 613 -9.57 43.14 -27.37
CA HIS A 613 -8.40 42.81 -28.19
C HIS A 613 -7.32 42.12 -27.35
N VAL A 614 -6.99 42.67 -26.17
CA VAL A 614 -6.05 42.06 -25.23
C VAL A 614 -6.54 40.69 -24.75
N GLU A 615 -7.82 40.56 -24.40
CA GLU A 615 -8.40 39.26 -24.01
C GLU A 615 -8.22 38.22 -25.13
N ALA A 616 -8.63 38.55 -26.35
CA ALA A 616 -8.53 37.66 -27.50
C ALA A 616 -7.08 37.27 -27.79
N GLU A 617 -6.18 38.24 -27.89
CA GLU A 617 -4.76 38.00 -28.16
C GLU A 617 -4.15 37.04 -27.13
N LYS A 618 -4.49 37.21 -25.85
CA LYS A 618 -3.86 36.46 -24.76
C LYS A 618 -4.40 35.04 -24.65
N ILE A 619 -5.70 34.82 -24.88
CA ILE A 619 -6.26 33.46 -24.83
C ILE A 619 -6.05 32.67 -26.13
N GLU A 620 -5.81 33.36 -27.25
CA GLU A 620 -5.73 32.76 -28.59
C GLU A 620 -4.77 31.55 -28.69
N PRO A 621 -3.54 31.55 -28.12
CA PRO A 621 -2.68 30.38 -28.17
C PRO A 621 -3.30 29.14 -27.53
N MET A 622 -4.02 29.31 -26.42
CA MET A 622 -4.75 28.23 -25.77
C MET A 622 -5.97 27.83 -26.61
N VAL A 623 -6.74 28.79 -27.12
CA VAL A 623 -7.89 28.52 -27.98
C VAL A 623 -7.50 27.68 -29.19
N LYS A 624 -6.47 28.08 -29.95
CA LYS A 624 -5.95 27.30 -31.09
C LYS A 624 -5.60 25.87 -30.71
N LYS A 625 -4.81 25.71 -29.63
CA LYS A 625 -4.41 24.39 -29.10
C LYS A 625 -5.63 23.53 -28.76
N LEU A 626 -6.61 24.10 -28.07
CA LEU A 626 -7.78 23.34 -27.61
C LEU A 626 -8.73 22.99 -28.77
N MET A 627 -8.85 23.88 -29.75
CA MET A 627 -9.61 23.69 -31.00
C MET A 627 -8.93 22.71 -31.98
N GLY A 628 -7.67 22.34 -31.73
CA GLY A 628 -6.90 21.42 -32.58
C GLY A 628 -6.37 22.10 -33.85
N GLU A 629 -6.16 23.41 -33.80
CA GLU A 629 -5.57 24.19 -34.88
C GLU A 629 -4.04 24.13 -34.77
N ASN A 630 -3.36 23.74 -35.84
CA ASN A 630 -1.88 23.78 -35.87
C ASN A 630 -1.42 25.25 -35.91
N ASN A 631 -0.39 25.57 -35.12
CA ASN A 631 0.24 26.90 -35.12
C ASN A 631 0.84 27.26 -36.48
#